data_AF-A0A1C7DH27-F1
#
_entry.id   AF-A0A1C7DH27-F1
#
_cell.length_a   1.000
_cell.length_b   1.000
_cell.length_c   1.000
_cell.angle_alpha   90.00
_cell.angle_beta   90.00
_cell.angle_gamma   90.00
#
_symmetry.space_group_name_H-M   'P 1'
#
loop_
_entity.id
_entity.type
_entity.pdbx_description
1 polymer ?
#
loop_
_entity_poly.entity_id
_entity_poly.type
_entity_poly.pdbx_seq_one_letter_code
_entity_poly.pdbx_strand_id
1 'polypeptide(L)'
;MGSFLLILIIAVAIFVGIASKKYYDKPYIVNFGIAMMMALLVIQTFQLTPIGGLGYTAIIFCSIAFVFQVVMGIRNLKTAS
;
A
#
# COMPACT_ATOMS: atom_id res chain seq x y z
N MET A 1 9.75 -18.35 4.74
CA MET A 1 8.49 -17.57 4.63
C MET A 1 8.73 -16.06 4.65
N GLY A 2 9.60 -15.49 5.50
CA GLY A 2 9.85 -14.04 5.54
C GLY A 2 10.42 -13.40 4.26
N SER A 3 11.32 -14.08 3.53
CA SER A 3 11.95 -13.50 2.33
C SER A 3 11.01 -13.38 1.13
N PHE A 4 10.01 -14.25 1.00
CA PHE A 4 9.07 -14.22 -0.13
C PHE A 4 8.13 -13.02 -0.03
N LEU A 5 7.64 -12.71 1.18
CA LEU A 5 6.82 -11.53 1.46
C LEU A 5 7.59 -10.23 1.20
N LEU A 6 8.85 -10.17 1.62
CA LEU A 6 9.74 -9.04 1.33
C LEU A 6 9.93 -8.81 -0.16
N ILE A 7 10.19 -9.87 -0.94
CA ILE A 7 10.33 -9.78 -2.40
C ILE A 7 9.04 -9.28 -3.05
N LEU A 8 7.87 -9.74 -2.57
CA LEU A 8 6.56 -9.30 -3.03
C LEU A 8 6.33 -7.80 -2.75
N ILE A 9 6.69 -7.33 -1.56
CA ILE A 9 6.60 -5.92 -1.17
C ILE A 9 7.50 -5.06 -2.07
N ILE A 10 8.73 -5.50 -2.31
CA ILE A 10 9.67 -4.78 -3.18
C ILE A 10 9.13 -4.73 -4.62
N ALA A 11 8.63 -5.84 -5.16
CA ALA A 11 8.06 -5.89 -6.51
C ALA A 11 6.86 -4.94 -6.65
N VAL A 12 5.95 -4.94 -5.66
CA VAL A 12 4.79 -4.05 -5.63
C VAL A 12 5.23 -2.58 -5.45
N ALA A 13 6.24 -2.30 -4.63
CA ALA A 13 6.78 -0.95 -4.46
C ALA A 13 7.37 -0.38 -5.77
N ILE A 14 8.12 -1.20 -6.50
CA ILE A 14 8.66 -0.82 -7.82
C ILE A 14 7.51 -0.59 -8.81
N PHE A 15 6.52 -1.48 -8.83
CA PHE A 15 5.34 -1.32 -9.68
C PHE A 15 4.57 -0.04 -9.37
N VAL A 16 4.38 0.29 -8.08
CA VAL A 16 3.76 1.54 -7.62
C VAL A 16 4.57 2.75 -8.05
N GLY A 17 5.89 2.71 -7.92
CA GLY A 17 6.77 3.81 -8.35
C GLY A 17 6.70 4.06 -9.86
N ILE A 18 6.70 2.99 -10.66
CA ILE A 18 6.55 3.07 -12.12
C ILE A 18 5.14 3.52 -12.50
N ALA A 19 4.12 2.98 -11.83
CA ALA A 19 2.72 3.32 -12.07
C ALA A 19 2.45 4.78 -11.72
N SER A 20 3.04 5.29 -10.63
CA SER A 20 2.97 6.70 -10.24
C SER A 20 3.54 7.62 -11.31
N LYS A 21 4.67 7.25 -11.94
CA LYS A 21 5.24 8.02 -13.06
C LYS A 21 4.47 7.90 -14.37
N LYS A 22 3.91 6.72 -14.69
CA LYS A 22 3.30 6.44 -16.01
C LYS A 22 1.81 6.70 -16.07
N TYR A 23 1.11 6.58 -14.94
CA TYR A 23 -0.34 6.73 -14.82
C TYR A 23 -0.71 7.92 -13.92
N TYR A 24 0.06 9.00 -13.97
CA TYR A 24 -0.24 10.24 -13.23
C TYR A 24 -1.63 10.78 -13.61
N ASP A 25 -2.03 10.63 -14.88
CA ASP A 25 -3.38 10.95 -15.39
C ASP A 25 -4.49 10.01 -14.89
N LYS A 26 -4.14 8.85 -14.33
CA LYS A 26 -5.09 7.83 -13.81
C LYS A 26 -4.74 7.48 -12.37
N PRO A 27 -4.98 8.41 -11.42
CA PRO A 27 -4.58 8.26 -10.02
C PRO A 27 -5.26 7.09 -9.30
N TYR A 28 -6.32 6.49 -9.86
CA TYR A 28 -6.95 5.28 -9.31
C TYR A 28 -6.02 4.05 -9.38
N ILE A 29 -5.23 3.89 -10.45
CA ILE A 29 -4.30 2.75 -10.62
C ILE A 29 -3.18 2.84 -9.60
N VAL A 30 -2.68 4.06 -9.38
CA VAL A 30 -1.63 4.35 -8.40
C VAL A 30 -2.15 4.10 -6.99
N ASN A 31 -3.35 4.58 -6.65
CA ASN A 31 -3.95 4.33 -5.34
C ASN A 31 -4.20 2.85 -5.05
N PHE A 32 -4.61 2.08 -6.05
CA PHE A 32 -4.77 0.64 -5.89
C PHE A 32 -3.43 -0.05 -5.58
N GLY A 33 -2.37 0.34 -6.29
CA GLY A 33 -1.03 -0.18 -6.04
C GLY A 33 -0.51 0.16 -4.63
N ILE A 34 -0.70 1.41 -4.18
CA ILE A 34 -0.30 1.81 -2.82
C ILE A 34 -1.12 1.04 -1.78
N ALA A 35 -2.44 0.85 -2.00
CA ALA A 35 -3.28 0.10 -1.06
C ALA A 35 -2.83 -1.35 -0.93
N MET A 36 -2.44 -1.97 -2.04
CA MET A 36 -1.89 -3.32 -2.08
C MET A 36 -0.54 -3.41 -1.35
N MET A 37 0.31 -2.39 -1.51
CA MET A 37 1.58 -2.27 -0.78
C MET A 37 1.35 -2.16 0.74
N MET A 38 0.38 -1.36 1.16
CA MET A 38 0.03 -1.17 2.57
C MET A 38 -0.54 -2.45 3.19
N ALA A 39 -1.35 -3.21 2.45
CA ALA A 39 -1.85 -4.51 2.89
C ALA A 39 -0.73 -5.52 3.12
N LEU A 40 0.25 -5.58 2.20
CA LEU A 40 1.40 -6.48 2.33
C LEU A 40 2.30 -6.10 3.52
N LEU A 41 2.49 -4.80 3.77
CA LEU A 41 3.25 -4.32 4.93
C LEU A 41 2.56 -4.67 6.25
N VAL A 42 1.23 -4.55 6.34
CA VAL A 42 0.48 -4.97 7.53
C VAL A 42 0.68 -6.46 7.80
N ILE A 43 0.55 -7.31 6.78
CA ILE A 43 0.78 -8.76 6.91
C ILE A 43 2.22 -9.05 7.36
N GLN A 44 3.20 -8.36 6.79
CA GLN A 44 4.60 -8.49 7.20
C GLN A 44 4.81 -8.08 8.67
N THR A 45 4.14 -7.01 9.12
CA THR A 45 4.27 -6.50 10.49
C THR A 45 3.70 -7.47 11.51
N PHE A 46 2.61 -8.17 11.19
CA PHE A 46 2.07 -9.26 12.02
C PHE A 46 3.02 -10.47 12.12
N GLN A 47 3.85 -10.72 11.11
CA GLN A 47 4.83 -11.82 11.13
C GLN A 47 6.11 -11.47 11.88
N LEU A 48 6.39 -10.18 12.11
CA LEU A 48 7.51 -9.69 12.91
C LEU A 48 7.12 -9.76 14.40
N THR A 49 7.08 -10.98 14.94
CA THR A 49 7.04 -11.20 16.39
C THR A 49 8.47 -11.20 16.97
N PRO A 50 8.74 -10.48 18.08
CA PRO A 50 7.81 -9.65 18.84
C PRO A 50 7.52 -8.33 18.13
N ILE A 51 6.23 -7.96 18.08
CA ILE A 51 5.77 -6.69 17.50
C ILE A 51 6.18 -5.58 18.47
N GLY A 52 7.35 -4.98 18.22
CA GLY A 52 7.80 -3.82 18.98
C GLY A 52 6.89 -2.60 18.78
N GLY A 53 7.09 -1.53 19.56
CA GLY A 53 6.29 -0.30 19.45
C GLY A 53 6.25 0.31 18.05
N LEU A 54 7.31 0.11 17.24
CA LEU A 54 7.38 0.52 15.83
C LEU A 54 6.42 -0.27 14.92
N GLY A 55 6.15 -1.54 15.24
CA GLY A 55 5.20 -2.37 14.49
C GLY A 55 3.76 -1.92 14.71
N TYR A 56 3.40 -1.58 15.95
CA TYR A 56 2.06 -1.04 16.26
C TYR A 56 1.81 0.32 15.59
N THR A 57 2.79 1.23 15.62
CA THR A 57 2.65 2.52 14.90
C THR A 57 2.58 2.32 13.39
N ALA A 58 3.37 1.41 12.81
CA ALA A 58 3.29 1.09 11.39
C ALA A 58 1.91 0.56 10.97
N ILE A 59 1.30 -0.32 11.79
CA ILE A 59 -0.06 -0.81 11.54
C ILE A 59 -1.08 0.34 11.59
N ILE A 60 -1.02 1.20 12.61
CA ILE A 60 -1.93 2.35 12.74
C ILE A 60 -1.81 3.30 11.54
N PHE A 61 -0.58 3.69 11.18
CA PHE A 61 -0.35 4.55 10.01
C PHE A 61 -0.79 3.86 8.71
N CYS A 62 -0.53 2.55 8.56
CA CYS A 62 -0.97 1.79 7.39
C CYS A 62 -2.49 1.74 7.26
N SER A 63 -3.20 1.50 8.36
CA SER A 63 -4.66 1.49 8.38
C SER A 63 -5.26 2.85 8.02
N ILE A 64 -4.71 3.95 8.54
CA ILE A 64 -5.18 5.31 8.21
C ILE A 64 -4.94 5.61 6.74
N ALA A 65 -3.71 5.38 6.25
CA ALA A 65 -3.36 5.64 4.86
C ALA A 65 -4.16 4.77 3.88
N PHE A 66 -4.50 3.53 4.26
CA PHE A 66 -5.40 2.67 3.49
C PHE A 66 -6.78 3.30 3.32
N VAL A 67 -7.38 3.85 4.39
CA VAL A 67 -8.67 4.55 4.31
C VAL A 67 -8.59 5.76 3.36
N PHE A 68 -7.52 6.55 3.46
CA PHE A 68 -7.31 7.69 2.54
C PHE A 68 -7.16 7.24 1.08
N GLN A 69 -6.43 6.15 0.82
CA GLN A 69 -6.28 5.60 -0.53
C GLN A 69 -7.60 5.03 -1.07
N VAL A 70 -8.42 4.41 -0.22
CA VAL A 70 -9.76 3.96 -0.62
C VAL A 70 -10.67 5.15 -0.95
N VAL A 71 -10.73 6.17 -0.08
CA VAL A 71 -11.57 7.35 -0.30
C VAL A 71 -11.15 8.12 -1.55
N MET A 72 -9.85 8.39 -1.72
CA MET A 72 -9.34 9.05 -2.93
C MET A 72 -9.52 8.17 -4.17
N GLY A 73 -9.40 6.84 -4.04
CA GLY A 73 -9.63 5.90 -5.13
C GLY A 73 -11.07 5.95 -5.63
N ILE A 74 -12.04 5.94 -4.72
CA ILE A 74 -13.47 6.05 -5.04
C ILE A 74 -13.79 7.42 -5.67
N ARG A 75 -13.23 8.51 -5.14
CA ARG A 75 -13.42 9.86 -5.71
C ARG A 75 -12.84 9.96 -7.12
N ASN A 76 -11.65 9.42 -7.35
CA ASN A 76 -11.03 9.42 -8.68
C ASN A 76 -11.83 8.60 -9.71
N LEU A 77 -12.47 7.51 -9.30
CA LEU A 77 -13.36 6.73 -10.18
C LEU A 77 -14.61 7.53 -10.58
N LYS A 78 -15.17 8.33 -9.67
CA LYS A 78 -16.33 9.21 -9.95
C LYS A 78 -15.99 10.43 -10.81
N THR A 79 -14.77 10.94 -10.75
CA THR A 79 -14.34 12.08 -11.58
C THR A 79 -13.93 11.65 -12.99
N ALA A 80 -13.60 10.38 -13.20
CA ALA A 80 -13.24 9.83 -14.51
C ALA A 80 -14.44 9.29 -15.33
N SER A 81 -15.65 9.28 -14.75
CA SER A 81 -16.91 8.96 -15.46
C SER A 81 -17.63 10.23 -15.89
#